data_AF-A0A410X0F4-F1
#
_entry.id   AF-A0A410X0F4-F1
#
_cell.length_a   1.000
_cell.length_b   1.000
_cell.length_c   1.000
_cell.angle_alpha   90.00
_cell.angle_beta   90.00
_cell.angle_gamma   90.00
#
_symmetry.space_group_name_H-M   'P 1'
#
loop_
_entity.id
_entity.type
_entity.pdbx_description
1 polymer ?
#
loop_
_entity_poly.entity_id
_entity_poly.type
_entity_poly.pdbx_seq_one_letter_code
_entity_poly.pdbx_strand_id
1 'polypeptide(L)'
;MSGTTEMTTMEYFEQCTNLFRTLGDPARQQIILLLGKHGPMNVKSITEHSHLSRPAISHHLKLLKQAEIVTIRQQGTEKYYALDAGAAMKLMKDLIAAFEKECPPDAAGREEGEGLPCEGGASTGR
;
A
#
# COMPACT_ATOMS: atom_id res chain seq x y z
N MET A 1 27.56 12.83 12.81
CA MET A 1 26.58 11.94 13.44
C MET A 1 25.26 12.19 12.73
N SER A 2 24.97 11.41 11.70
CA SER A 2 23.80 11.63 10.85
C SER A 2 22.55 11.31 11.65
N GLY A 3 21.78 12.35 11.99
CA GLY A 3 20.45 12.18 12.56
C GLY A 3 19.63 11.33 11.61
N THR A 4 19.13 10.20 12.09
CA THR A 4 18.14 9.41 11.38
C THR A 4 16.86 10.25 11.41
N THR A 5 16.55 10.93 10.31
CA THR A 5 15.27 11.63 10.19
C THR A 5 14.18 10.57 10.23
N GLU A 6 13.51 10.40 11.38
CA GLU A 6 12.33 9.56 11.45
C GLU A 6 11.24 10.24 10.61
N MET A 7 10.77 9.54 9.58
CA MET A 7 9.65 10.00 8.77
C MET A 7 8.36 9.84 9.57
N THR A 8 7.52 10.86 9.55
CA THR A 8 6.19 10.89 10.15
C THR A 8 5.20 10.03 9.35
N THR A 9 4.12 9.57 9.99
CA THR A 9 3.06 8.82 9.31
C THR A 9 2.45 9.60 8.14
N MET A 10 2.33 10.92 8.26
CA MET A 10 1.80 11.76 7.17
C MET A 10 2.74 11.79 5.95
N GLU A 11 4.06 11.86 6.16
CA GLU A 11 5.05 11.78 5.06
C GLU A 11 5.01 10.42 4.36
N TYR A 12 4.74 9.33 5.08
CA TYR A 12 4.50 8.02 4.46
C TYR A 12 3.23 8.00 3.60
N PHE A 13 2.13 8.62 4.06
CA PHE A 13 0.91 8.76 3.27
C PHE A 13 1.13 9.56 1.98
N GLU A 14 1.87 10.66 2.05
CA GLU A 14 2.24 11.46 0.87
C GLU A 14 3.02 10.63 -0.13
N GLN A 15 4.04 9.88 0.31
CA GLN A 15 4.81 8.99 -0.55
C GLN A 15 3.95 7.86 -1.14
N CYS A 16 3.02 7.30 -0.38
CA CYS A 16 2.13 6.24 -0.86
C CYS A 16 1.02 6.73 -1.81
N THR A 17 0.75 8.03 -1.89
CA THR A 17 -0.40 8.57 -2.63
C THR A 17 -0.43 8.12 -4.10
N ASN A 18 0.71 8.19 -4.80
CA ASN A 18 0.79 7.74 -6.19
C ASN A 18 0.67 6.23 -6.33
N LEU A 19 1.21 5.47 -5.36
CA LEU A 19 1.09 4.03 -5.31
C LEU A 19 -0.37 3.61 -5.14
N PHE A 20 -1.11 4.19 -4.19
CA PHE A 20 -2.52 3.89 -3.96
C PHE A 20 -3.39 4.29 -5.15
N ARG A 21 -3.17 5.46 -5.74
CA ARG A 21 -3.84 5.86 -6.99
C ARG A 21 -3.57 4.87 -8.12
N THR A 22 -2.37 4.27 -8.13
CA THR A 22 -2.01 3.27 -9.15
C THR A 22 -2.66 1.93 -8.91
N LEU A 23 -2.64 1.46 -7.66
CA LEU A 23 -3.23 0.19 -7.26
C LEU A 23 -4.76 0.23 -7.20
N GLY A 24 -5.39 1.40 -7.11
CA GLY A 24 -6.86 1.54 -7.00
C GLY A 24 -7.66 1.24 -8.28
N ASP A 25 -7.01 0.82 -9.37
CA ASP A 25 -7.68 0.50 -10.64
C ASP A 25 -7.69 -1.02 -10.90
N PRO A 26 -8.87 -1.63 -11.09
CA PRO A 26 -9.00 -3.08 -11.27
C PRO A 26 -8.23 -3.66 -12.47
N ALA A 27 -8.13 -2.92 -13.58
CA ALA A 27 -7.41 -3.39 -14.77
C ALA A 27 -5.90 -3.48 -14.50
N ARG A 28 -5.33 -2.51 -13.78
CA ARG A 28 -3.93 -2.55 -13.31
C ARG A 28 -3.70 -3.68 -12.33
N GLN A 29 -4.61 -3.90 -11.38
CA GLN A 29 -4.54 -5.04 -10.45
C GLN A 29 -4.51 -6.38 -11.20
N GLN A 30 -5.37 -6.55 -12.22
CA GLN A 30 -5.38 -7.74 -13.06
C GLN A 30 -4.04 -7.97 -13.77
N ILE A 31 -3.45 -6.91 -14.35
CA ILE A 31 -2.14 -7.00 -15.02
C ILE A 31 -1.04 -7.38 -14.02
N ILE A 32 -1.03 -6.78 -12.82
CA ILE A 32 -0.07 -7.11 -11.75
C ILE A 32 -0.16 -8.60 -11.40
N LEU A 33 -1.38 -9.12 -11.20
CA LEU A 33 -1.60 -10.54 -10.88
C LEU A 33 -1.15 -11.47 -12.01
N LEU A 34 -1.39 -11.10 -13.26
CA LEU A 34 -0.92 -11.87 -14.42
C LEU A 34 0.61 -11.95 -14.44
N LEU A 35 1.30 -10.81 -14.29
CA LEU A 35 2.77 -10.77 -14.25
C LEU A 35 3.33 -11.52 -13.04
N GLY A 36 2.68 -11.44 -11.88
CA GLY A 36 3.09 -12.19 -10.69
C GLY A 36 2.94 -13.70 -10.85
N LYS A 37 1.88 -14.16 -11.54
CA LYS A 37 1.61 -15.59 -11.75
C LYS A 37 2.43 -16.21 -12.89
N HIS A 38 2.62 -15.48 -13.98
CA HIS A 38 3.22 -16.01 -15.21
C HIS A 38 4.66 -15.54 -15.45
N GLY A 39 5.17 -14.61 -14.64
CA GLY A 39 6.48 -14.01 -14.83
C GLY A 39 6.48 -12.92 -15.91
N PRO A 40 7.65 -12.62 -16.51
CA PRO A 40 7.77 -11.57 -17.52
C PRO A 40 6.94 -11.84 -18.77
N MET A 41 6.13 -10.88 -19.21
CA MET A 41 5.24 -11.02 -20.37
C MET A 41 5.31 -9.80 -21.30
N ASN A 42 5.13 -10.01 -22.60
CA ASN A 42 4.93 -8.92 -23.55
C ASN A 42 3.43 -8.52 -23.63
N VAL A 43 3.14 -7.39 -24.30
CA VAL A 43 1.76 -6.88 -24.44
C VAL A 43 0.82 -7.91 -25.09
N LYS A 44 1.31 -8.67 -26.07
CA LYS A 44 0.51 -9.68 -26.79
C LYS A 44 0.08 -10.79 -25.83
N SER A 45 1.00 -11.36 -25.07
CA SER A 45 0.70 -12.40 -24.08
C SER A 45 -0.24 -11.89 -22.99
N ILE A 46 -0.07 -10.65 -22.50
CA ILE A 46 -1.02 -10.07 -21.52
C ILE A 46 -2.42 -9.93 -22.12
N THR A 47 -2.52 -9.60 -23.40
CA THR A 47 -3.81 -9.52 -24.12
C THR A 47 -4.46 -10.90 -24.22
N GLU A 48 -3.70 -11.95 -24.49
CA GLU A 48 -4.21 -13.32 -24.56
C GLU A 48 -4.74 -13.84 -23.21
N HIS A 49 -4.27 -13.28 -22.09
CA HIS A 49 -4.67 -13.67 -20.74
C HIS A 49 -5.66 -12.68 -20.07
N SER A 50 -6.14 -11.67 -20.79
CA SER A 50 -7.08 -10.67 -20.26
C SER A 50 -8.17 -10.32 -21.26
N HIS A 51 -9.21 -9.65 -20.80
CA HIS A 51 -10.26 -9.09 -21.66
C HIS A 51 -9.95 -7.66 -22.12
N LEU A 52 -8.75 -7.15 -21.79
CA LEU A 52 -8.35 -5.78 -22.08
C LEU A 52 -7.80 -5.66 -23.49
N SER A 53 -8.06 -4.52 -24.13
CA SER A 53 -7.48 -4.21 -25.43
C SER A 53 -5.99 -3.92 -25.34
N ARG A 54 -5.24 -4.14 -26.44
CA ARG A 54 -3.80 -3.82 -26.51
C ARG A 54 -3.47 -2.34 -26.17
N PRO A 55 -4.25 -1.34 -26.65
CA PRO A 55 -4.06 0.06 -26.24
C PRO A 55 -4.27 0.27 -24.74
N ALA A 56 -5.31 -0.33 -24.16
CA ALA A 56 -5.57 -0.24 -22.72
C ALA A 56 -4.41 -0.84 -21.90
N ILE A 57 -3.96 -2.04 -22.27
CA ILE A 57 -2.81 -2.70 -21.61
C ILE A 57 -1.55 -1.83 -21.70
N SER A 58 -1.26 -1.27 -22.87
CA SER A 58 -0.08 -0.41 -23.05
C SER A 58 -0.16 0.86 -22.19
N HIS A 59 -1.35 1.44 -22.06
CA HIS A 59 -1.60 2.58 -21.16
C HIS A 59 -1.39 2.19 -19.69
N HIS A 60 -1.98 1.10 -19.23
CA HIS A 60 -1.84 0.63 -17.86
C HIS A 60 -0.40 0.27 -17.51
N LEU A 61 0.34 -0.40 -18.40
CA LEU A 61 1.75 -0.73 -18.21
C LEU A 61 2.64 0.52 -18.11
N LYS A 62 2.31 1.59 -18.84
CA LYS A 62 3.00 2.88 -18.71
C LYS A 62 2.80 3.47 -17.31
N LEU A 63 1.58 3.46 -16.79
CA LEU A 63 1.28 3.96 -15.44
C LEU A 63 1.93 3.10 -14.36
N LEU A 64 1.89 1.77 -14.50
CA LEU A 64 2.55 0.84 -13.59
C LEU A 64 4.07 1.04 -13.57
N LYS A 65 4.68 1.32 -14.72
CA LYS A 65 6.11 1.64 -14.82
C LYS A 65 6.43 2.97 -14.13
N GLN A 66 5.59 3.99 -14.31
CA GLN A 66 5.77 5.30 -13.65
C GLN A 66 5.66 5.20 -12.13
N ALA A 67 4.87 4.26 -11.64
CA ALA A 67 4.73 3.96 -10.22
C ALA A 67 5.77 2.96 -9.69
N GLU A 68 6.76 2.57 -10.51
CA GLU A 68 7.82 1.62 -10.12
C GLU A 68 7.26 0.29 -9.59
N ILE A 69 6.18 -0.21 -10.20
CA ILE A 69 5.59 -1.52 -9.90
C ILE A 69 6.04 -2.57 -10.92
N VAL A 70 6.42 -2.13 -12.12
CA VAL A 70 6.92 -3.00 -13.19
C VAL A 70 8.18 -2.45 -13.83
N THR A 71 9.05 -3.35 -14.23
CA THR A 71 10.20 -3.05 -15.10
C THR A 71 9.91 -3.48 -16.52
N ILE A 72 10.75 -3.00 -17.44
CA ILE A 72 10.66 -3.33 -18.85
C ILE A 72 12.04 -3.70 -19.39
N ARG A 73 12.11 -4.81 -20.12
CA ARG A 73 13.30 -5.24 -20.84
C ARG A 73 12.97 -5.44 -22.31
N GLN A 74 13.86 -4.97 -23.17
CA GLN A 74 13.74 -5.24 -24.61
C GLN A 74 14.43 -6.56 -24.96
N GLN A 75 13.75 -7.39 -25.74
CA GLN A 75 14.28 -8.64 -26.28
C GLN A 75 13.93 -8.70 -27.77
N GLY A 76 14.91 -8.41 -28.62
CA GLY A 76 14.70 -8.18 -30.04
C GLY A 76 13.80 -6.97 -30.29
N THR A 77 12.71 -7.17 -31.03
CA THR A 77 11.72 -6.13 -31.33
C THR A 77 10.62 -6.01 -30.27
N GLU A 78 10.57 -6.93 -29.32
CA GLU A 78 9.52 -6.99 -28.30
C GLU A 78 9.97 -6.40 -26.96
N LYS A 79 8.98 -5.93 -26.19
CA LYS A 79 9.15 -5.42 -24.83
C LYS A 79 8.47 -6.38 -23.86
N TYR A 80 9.23 -6.87 -22.90
CA TYR A 80 8.77 -7.73 -21.82
C TYR A 80 8.70 -6.93 -20.53
N TYR A 81 7.57 -7.06 -19.85
CA TYR A 81 7.28 -6.41 -18.59
C TYR A 81 7.34 -7.44 -17.47
N ALA A 82 7.97 -7.09 -16.37
CA ALA A 82 8.10 -7.95 -15.19
C ALA A 82 7.66 -7.17 -13.95
N LEU A 83 7.11 -7.87 -12.97
CA LEU A 83 6.80 -7.28 -11.68
C LEU A 83 8.10 -6.88 -10.98
N ASP A 84 8.16 -5.65 -10.51
CA ASP A 84 9.25 -5.12 -9.70
C ASP A 84 8.63 -4.14 -8.69
N ALA A 85 8.05 -4.70 -7.62
CA ALA A 85 7.31 -3.95 -6.62
C ALA A 85 8.04 -3.86 -5.27
N GLY A 86 9.35 -4.14 -5.23
CA GLY A 86 10.11 -4.24 -3.97
C GLY A 86 10.08 -2.96 -3.16
N ALA A 87 10.33 -1.81 -3.81
CA ALA A 87 10.28 -0.50 -3.17
C ALA A 87 8.85 -0.14 -2.71
N ALA A 88 7.86 -0.36 -3.57
CA ALA A 88 6.45 -0.13 -3.24
C ALA A 88 5.98 -0.97 -2.04
N MET A 89 6.34 -2.25 -1.99
CA MET A 89 6.02 -3.14 -0.86
C MET A 89 6.70 -2.70 0.43
N LYS A 90 7.96 -2.26 0.36
CA LYS A 90 8.68 -1.73 1.53
C LYS A 90 7.95 -0.50 2.06
N LEU A 91 7.62 0.46 1.20
CA LEU A 91 6.93 1.68 1.59
C LEU A 91 5.57 1.42 2.25
N MET A 92 4.77 0.50 1.71
CA MET A 92 3.49 0.10 2.33
C MET A 92 3.68 -0.53 3.70
N LYS A 93 4.69 -1.40 3.87
CA LYS A 93 5.00 -2.00 5.17
C LYS A 93 5.43 -0.96 6.20
N ASP A 94 6.26 -0.01 5.78
CA ASP A 94 6.73 1.07 6.64
C ASP A 94 5.57 1.98 7.07
N LEU A 95 4.63 2.31 6.16
CA LEU A 95 3.42 3.04 6.49
C LEU A 95 2.54 2.29 7.50
N ILE A 96 2.31 0.99 7.30
CA ILE A 96 1.51 0.17 8.23
C ILE A 96 2.16 0.18 9.62
N ALA A 97 3.48 -0.02 9.70
CA ALA A 97 4.22 0.00 10.95
C ALA A 97 4.21 1.37 11.64
N ALA A 98 4.22 2.47 10.88
CA ALA A 98 4.07 3.82 11.42
C ALA A 98 2.66 4.04 11.99
N PHE A 99 1.64 3.61 11.25
CA PHE A 99 0.24 3.73 11.66
C PHE A 99 -0.08 2.90 12.91
N GLU A 100 0.43 1.67 13.03
CA GLU A 100 0.26 0.82 14.22
C GLU A 100 0.87 1.42 15.49
N LYS A 101 1.93 2.23 15.37
CA LYS A 101 2.53 2.94 16.52
C LYS A 101 1.65 4.10 17.00
N GLU A 102 1.03 4.83 16.08
CA GLU A 102 0.19 5.99 16.40
C GLU A 102 -1.24 5.59 16.77
N CYS A 103 -1.75 4.49 16.21
CA CYS A 103 -3.09 3.97 16.44
C CYS A 103 -3.00 2.48 16.80
N PRO A 104 -2.71 2.15 18.07
CA PRO A 104 -2.62 0.77 18.48
C PRO A 104 -4.00 0.09 18.31
N PRO A 105 -4.03 -1.15 17.81
CA PRO A 105 -5.25 -1.83 17.36
C PRO A 105 -6.29 -2.09 18.47
N ASP A 106 -5.96 -1.82 19.73
CA ASP A 106 -6.80 -1.95 20.92
C ASP A 106 -7.31 -0.61 21.50
N ALA A 107 -6.96 0.54 20.90
CA ALA A 107 -7.39 1.86 21.38
C ALA A 107 -8.92 2.11 21.26
N ALA A 108 -9.63 1.32 20.46
CA ALA A 108 -11.07 1.45 20.24
C ALA A 108 -11.95 0.73 21.29
N GLY A 109 -11.39 0.29 22.43
CA GLY A 109 -12.08 -0.56 23.40
C GLY A 109 -11.96 -0.19 24.89
N ARG A 110 -11.45 0.98 25.27
CA ARG A 110 -11.56 1.45 26.68
C ARG A 110 -12.82 2.27 26.84
N GLU A 111 -13.87 1.62 27.36
CA GLU A 111 -14.93 2.34 28.05
C GLU A 111 -14.30 3.17 29.18
N GLU A 112 -14.68 4.44 29.26
CA GLU A 112 -14.32 5.35 30.36
C GLU A 112 -14.95 4.82 31.66
N GLY A 113 -14.22 3.94 32.33
CA GLY A 113 -14.51 3.46 33.67
C GLY A 113 -13.71 4.21 34.73
N GLU A 114 -13.71 5.54 34.72
CA GLU A 114 -13.37 6.29 35.94
C GLU A 114 -14.64 6.49 36.77
N GLY A 115 -15.01 5.41 37.47
CA GLY A 115 -15.87 5.52 38.64
C GLY A 115 -15.22 6.45 39.65
N LEU A 116 -15.90 7.55 39.93
CA LEU A 116 -15.67 8.40 41.10
C LEU A 116 -15.39 7.52 42.34
N PRO A 117 -14.41 7.85 43.20
CA PRO A 117 -14.35 7.22 44.51
C PRO A 117 -15.59 7.67 45.29
N CYS A 118 -16.48 6.72 45.59
CA CYS A 118 -17.48 6.88 46.64
C CYS A 118 -16.76 6.93 47.99
N GLU A 119 -16.38 8.12 48.45
CA GLU A 119 -16.05 8.33 49.86
C GLU A 119 -17.35 8.38 50.66
N GLY A 120 -17.73 7.22 51.18
CA GLY A 120 -18.77 7.08 52.19
C GLY A 120 -18.16 6.98 53.59
N GLY A 121 -18.71 7.77 54.52
CA GLY A 121 -18.54 7.62 55.98
C GLY A 121 -17.97 8.88 56.63
N ALA A 122 -18.55 9.51 57.65
CA ALA A 122 -19.42 8.97 58.67
C ALA A 122 -20.33 10.05 59.27
N SER A 123 -21.52 9.58 59.67
CA SER A 123 -22.38 10.17 60.67
C SER A 123 -21.66 10.39 62.01
N THR A 124 -21.94 11.50 62.68
CA THR A 124 -22.29 11.48 64.11
C THR A 124 -23.12 12.72 64.42
N GLY A 125 -24.37 12.50 64.83
CA GLY A 125 -25.21 13.53 65.41
C GLY A 125 -24.99 13.62 66.92
N ARG A 126 -25.15 14.83 67.45
CA ARG A 126 -26.05 15.19 68.55
C ARG A 126 -26.05 16.70 68.69
#